data_AF-A0AAE4YZ59-F1
#
_entry.id   AF-A0AAE4YZ59-F1
#
_cell.length_a   1.000
_cell.length_b   1.000
_cell.length_c   1.000
_cell.angle_alpha   90.00
_cell.angle_beta   90.00
_cell.angle_gamma   90.00
#
_symmetry.space_group_name_H-M   'P 1'
#
loop_
_entity.id
_entity.type
_entity.pdbx_description
1 polymer ?
#
loop_
_entity_poly.entity_id
_entity_poly.type
_entity_poly.pdbx_seq_one_letter_code
_entity_poly.pdbx_strand_id
1 'polypeptide(L)'
;MLTDLLNFFGAERYSQHSICLTNDPVMIFLYVLSDLSTFASYFAIGLSLLFVVRVPPTRIRPAMRLLFGAFIFLCGLSHLTSVVTLFTGVYRLDILVRAAMAAVSVVTAVSVIQDYMHGRQIGTG
;
A
#
# COMPACT_ATOMS: atom_id res chain seq x y z
N MET A 1 -18.64 15.15 -15.82
CA MET A 1 -17.60 15.40 -14.79
C MET A 1 -17.13 14.11 -14.10
N LEU A 2 -17.97 13.40 -13.34
CA LEU A 2 -17.54 12.15 -12.67
C LEU A 2 -17.22 11.03 -13.69
N THR A 3 -18.05 10.92 -14.72
CA THR A 3 -17.85 10.01 -15.87
C THR A 3 -16.57 10.30 -16.65
N ASP A 4 -16.20 11.57 -16.84
CA ASP A 4 -14.96 11.94 -17.53
C ASP A 4 -13.71 11.57 -16.72
N LEU A 5 -13.76 11.72 -15.40
CA LEU A 5 -12.70 11.26 -14.50
C LEU A 5 -12.56 9.74 -14.55
N LEU A 6 -13.67 9.00 -14.47
CA LEU A 6 -13.68 7.53 -14.57
C LEU A 6 -13.15 7.04 -15.93
N ASN A 7 -13.51 7.73 -17.02
CA ASN A 7 -12.98 7.47 -18.36
C ASN A 7 -11.49 7.72 -18.49
N PHE A 8 -10.99 8.81 -17.88
CA PHE A 8 -9.55 9.07 -17.85
C PHE A 8 -8.82 7.92 -17.14
N PHE A 9 -9.34 7.43 -16.01
CA PHE A 9 -8.70 6.30 -15.31
C PHE A 9 -8.95 4.91 -15.94
N GLY A 10 -9.67 4.84 -17.06
CA GLY A 10 -9.77 3.66 -17.91
C GLY A 10 -10.97 2.74 -17.65
N ALA A 11 -12.00 3.20 -16.94
CA ALA A 11 -13.16 2.40 -16.55
C ALA A 11 -13.89 1.72 -17.74
N GLU A 12 -13.90 2.35 -18.93
CA GLU A 12 -14.53 1.83 -20.15
C GLU A 12 -13.59 1.00 -21.04
N ARG A 13 -12.27 1.04 -20.80
CA ARG A 13 -11.26 0.40 -21.67
C ARG A 13 -10.85 -1.00 -21.22
N TYR A 14 -11.18 -1.38 -19.99
CA TYR A 14 -10.78 -2.66 -19.40
C TYR A 14 -12.00 -3.38 -18.83
N SER A 15 -12.08 -4.69 -19.06
CA SER A 15 -13.16 -5.52 -18.51
C SER A 15 -13.09 -5.56 -16.98
N GLN A 16 -14.22 -5.30 -16.33
CA GLN A 16 -14.37 -5.47 -14.88
C GLN A 16 -14.19 -6.95 -14.53
N HIS A 17 -13.36 -7.24 -13.53
CA HIS A 17 -13.11 -8.63 -13.13
C HIS A 17 -14.35 -9.28 -12.50
N SER A 18 -15.26 -8.47 -11.94
CA SER A 18 -16.56 -8.89 -11.39
C SER A 18 -17.45 -9.62 -12.41
N ILE A 19 -17.39 -9.25 -13.70
CA ILE A 19 -18.25 -9.83 -14.75
C ILE A 19 -17.89 -11.31 -14.99
N CYS A 20 -16.60 -11.65 -14.93
CA CYS A 20 -16.15 -13.05 -15.07
C CYS A 20 -16.39 -13.86 -13.79
N LEU A 21 -16.29 -13.23 -12.61
CA LEU A 21 -16.49 -13.88 -11.31
C LEU A 21 -17.96 -13.98 -10.88
N THR A 22 -18.91 -13.47 -11.67
CA THR A 22 -20.34 -13.49 -11.33
C THR A 22 -20.88 -14.91 -11.14
N ASN A 23 -20.26 -15.91 -11.77
CA ASN A 23 -20.62 -17.32 -11.62
C ASN A 23 -20.11 -17.95 -10.30
N ASP A 24 -19.20 -17.29 -9.57
CA ASP A 24 -18.61 -17.77 -8.32
C ASP A 24 -18.69 -16.68 -7.22
N PRO A 25 -19.88 -16.48 -6.61
CA PRO A 25 -20.08 -15.44 -5.60
C PRO A 25 -19.23 -15.64 -4.34
N VAL A 26 -18.84 -16.88 -4.03
CA VAL A 26 -17.96 -17.20 -2.90
C VAL A 26 -16.58 -16.58 -3.09
N MET A 27 -16.05 -16.60 -4.31
CA MET A 27 -14.73 -16.04 -4.61
C MET A 27 -14.73 -14.52 -4.47
N ILE A 28 -15.79 -13.84 -4.94
CA ILE A 28 -15.96 -12.39 -4.77
C ILE A 28 -16.01 -12.04 -3.27
N PHE A 29 -16.79 -12.78 -2.49
CA PHE A 29 -16.91 -12.53 -1.05
C PHE A 29 -15.58 -12.69 -0.33
N LEU A 30 -14.85 -13.78 -0.57
CA LEU A 30 -13.54 -14.03 0.02
C LEU A 30 -12.51 -12.97 -0.38
N TYR A 31 -12.51 -12.56 -1.65
CA TYR A 31 -11.62 -11.51 -2.16
C TYR A 31 -11.86 -10.19 -1.43
N VAL A 32 -13.11 -9.73 -1.40
CA VAL A 32 -13.49 -8.47 -0.75
C VAL A 32 -13.21 -8.52 0.75
N LEU A 33 -13.53 -9.64 1.42
CA LEU A 33 -13.30 -9.79 2.85
C LEU A 33 -11.80 -9.78 3.19
N SER A 34 -10.99 -10.51 2.42
CA SER A 34 -9.54 -10.57 2.59
C SER A 34 -8.90 -9.19 2.43
N ASP A 35 -9.22 -8.48 1.36
CA ASP A 35 -8.65 -7.17 1.08
C ASP A 35 -9.14 -6.09 2.06
N LEU A 36 -10.42 -6.11 2.46
CA LEU A 36 -10.93 -5.17 3.46
C LEU A 36 -10.31 -5.41 4.85
N SER A 37 -10.16 -6.67 5.25
CA SER A 37 -9.52 -7.01 6.53
C SER A 37 -8.05 -6.58 6.58
N THR A 38 -7.35 -6.74 5.44
CA THR A 38 -5.95 -6.32 5.30
C THR A 38 -5.82 -4.80 5.25
N PHE A 39 -6.70 -4.12 4.50
CA PHE A 39 -6.78 -2.66 4.47
C PHE A 39 -7.00 -2.09 5.88
N ALA A 40 -7.99 -2.59 6.61
CA ALA A 40 -8.29 -2.11 7.97
C ALA A 40 -7.09 -2.30 8.92
N SER A 41 -6.45 -3.47 8.87
CA SER A 41 -5.28 -3.79 9.69
C SER A 41 -4.10 -2.87 9.37
N TYR A 42 -3.76 -2.71 8.09
CA TYR A 42 -2.60 -1.95 7.65
C TYR A 42 -2.81 -0.45 7.79
N PHE A 43 -4.04 0.02 7.58
CA PHE A 43 -4.42 1.41 7.83
C PHE A 43 -4.27 1.74 9.32
N ALA A 44 -4.76 0.88 10.23
CA ALA A 44 -4.61 1.08 11.67
C ALA A 44 -3.13 1.08 12.12
N ILE A 45 -2.31 0.14 11.61
CA ILE A 45 -0.88 0.05 11.92
C ILE A 45 -0.13 1.28 11.37
N GLY A 46 -0.33 1.62 10.10
CA GLY A 46 0.31 2.76 9.45
C GLY A 46 -0.04 4.08 10.12
N LEU A 47 -1.33 4.27 10.45
CA LEU A 47 -1.80 5.45 11.18
C LEU A 47 -1.17 5.54 12.57
N SER A 48 -1.07 4.42 13.28
CA SER A 48 -0.39 4.38 14.57
C SER A 48 1.09 4.76 14.44
N LEU A 49 1.79 4.28 13.41
CA LEU A 49 3.21 4.63 13.21
C LEU A 49 3.42 6.10 12.81
N LEU A 50 2.48 6.69 12.06
CA LEU A 50 2.56 8.09 11.62
C LEU A 50 2.10 9.08 12.70
N PHE A 51 1.06 8.75 13.47
CA PHE A 51 0.38 9.67 14.39
C PHE A 51 0.68 9.44 15.87
N VAL A 52 1.44 8.41 16.27
CA VAL A 52 1.83 8.27 17.68
C VAL A 52 2.90 9.32 18.02
N VAL A 53 2.40 10.50 18.40
CA VAL A 53 3.13 11.72 18.78
C VAL A 53 3.90 11.58 20.12
N ARG A 54 3.80 10.45 20.83
CA ARG A 54 4.38 10.29 22.17
C ARG A 54 5.03 8.93 22.45
N VAL A 55 5.76 8.36 21.50
CA VAL A 55 6.71 7.29 21.88
C VAL A 55 7.98 7.95 22.42
N PRO A 56 8.47 7.63 23.64
CA PRO A 56 9.79 8.07 24.10
C PRO A 56 10.84 7.72 23.03
N PRO A 57 11.96 8.46 22.93
CA PRO A 57 12.93 8.32 21.85
C PRO A 57 13.36 6.85 21.72
N THR A 58 12.76 6.15 20.75
CA THR A 58 13.14 4.77 20.46
C THR A 58 14.50 4.83 19.78
N ARG A 59 15.32 3.79 19.96
CA ARG A 59 16.63 3.66 19.30
C ARG A 59 16.54 3.68 17.76
N ILE A 60 15.33 3.61 17.21
CA ILE A 60 15.02 3.61 15.79
C ILE A 60 15.01 5.05 15.29
N ARG A 61 15.81 5.32 14.25
CA ARG A 61 15.88 6.63 13.58
C ARG A 61 14.47 7.09 13.18
N PRO A 62 14.05 8.32 13.48
CA PRO A 62 12.69 8.81 13.18
C PRO A 62 12.33 8.71 11.70
N ALA A 63 13.31 8.90 10.80
CA ALA A 63 13.13 8.71 9.36
C ALA A 63 12.70 7.27 9.01
N MET A 64 13.29 6.26 9.64
CA MET A 64 12.96 4.85 9.38
C MET A 64 11.53 4.51 9.83
N ARG A 65 11.08 5.10 10.96
CA ARG A 65 9.69 4.95 11.42
C ARG A 65 8.70 5.56 10.42
N LEU A 66 9.03 6.73 9.86
CA LEU A 66 8.19 7.40 8.86
C LEU A 66 8.14 6.61 7.54
N LEU A 67 9.29 6.15 7.04
CA LEU A 67 9.42 5.32 5.84
C LEU A 67 8.61 4.02 5.95
N PHE A 68 8.74 3.33 7.09
CA PHE A 68 8.00 2.09 7.34
C PHE A 68 6.50 2.34 7.50
N GLY A 69 6.11 3.40 8.22
CA GLY A 69 4.71 3.81 8.34
C GLY A 69 4.08 4.14 6.99
N ALA A 70 4.79 4.89 6.15
CA ALA A 70 4.36 5.19 4.78
C ALA A 70 4.25 3.93 3.93
N PHE A 71 5.23 3.02 3.98
CA PHE A 71 5.19 1.76 3.25
C PHE A 71 3.95 0.92 3.61
N ILE A 72 3.70 0.71 4.90
CA ILE A 72 2.54 -0.05 5.38
C ILE A 72 1.21 0.62 4.99
N PHE A 73 1.15 1.96 5.06
CA PHE A 73 -0.03 2.72 4.65
C PHE A 73 -0.32 2.58 3.15
N LEU A 74 0.70 2.71 2.30
CA LEU A 74 0.57 2.50 0.86
C LEU A 74 0.19 1.05 0.52
N CYS A 75 0.71 0.07 1.27
CA CYS A 75 0.26 -1.33 1.15
C CYS A 75 -1.22 -1.48 1.44
N GLY A 76 -1.73 -0.90 2.53
CA GLY A 76 -3.17 -0.89 2.81
C GLY A 76 -3.97 -0.28 1.66
N LEU A 77 -3.55 0.89 1.16
CA LEU A 77 -4.23 1.55 0.04
C LEU A 77 -4.31 0.67 -1.22
N SER A 78 -3.28 -0.13 -1.50
CA SER A 78 -3.30 -1.02 -2.67
C SER A 78 -4.36 -2.13 -2.58
N HIS A 79 -4.73 -2.59 -1.38
CA HIS A 79 -5.85 -3.51 -1.18
C HIS A 79 -7.19 -2.82 -1.41
N LEU A 80 -7.31 -1.56 -0.97
CA LEU A 80 -8.52 -0.78 -1.23
C LEU A 80 -8.71 -0.52 -2.74
N THR A 81 -7.64 -0.17 -3.46
CA THR A 81 -7.70 0.00 -4.92
C THR A 81 -7.97 -1.32 -5.64
N SER A 82 -7.49 -2.44 -5.13
CA SER A 82 -7.79 -3.78 -5.65
C SER A 82 -9.30 -4.10 -5.58
N VAL A 83 -9.95 -3.80 -4.45
CA VAL A 83 -11.42 -3.95 -4.33
C VAL A 83 -12.17 -2.99 -5.26
N VAL A 84 -11.75 -1.73 -5.35
CA VAL A 84 -12.41 -0.74 -6.23
C VAL A 84 -12.28 -1.12 -7.70
N THR A 85 -11.10 -1.56 -8.14
CA THR A 85 -10.86 -1.98 -9.52
C THR A 85 -11.64 -3.23 -9.91
N LEU A 86 -11.94 -4.10 -8.95
CA LEU A 86 -12.81 -5.27 -9.17
C LEU A 86 -14.17 -4.88 -9.77
N PHE A 87 -14.76 -3.78 -9.29
CA PHE A 87 -16.09 -3.32 -9.71
C PHE A 87 -16.07 -2.24 -10.79
N THR A 88 -15.02 -1.42 -10.87
CA THR A 88 -14.99 -0.22 -11.72
C THR A 88 -13.98 -0.28 -12.87
N GLY A 89 -13.06 -1.26 -12.89
CA GLY A 89 -12.05 -1.39 -13.94
C GLY A 89 -11.00 -0.26 -13.97
N VAL A 90 -10.85 0.48 -12.87
CA VAL A 90 -10.01 1.70 -12.78
C VAL A 90 -8.53 1.34 -12.54
N TYR A 91 -7.92 0.58 -13.45
CA TYR A 91 -6.57 0.02 -13.27
C TYR A 91 -5.46 1.08 -13.18
N ARG A 92 -5.63 2.26 -13.80
CA ARG A 92 -4.59 3.30 -13.80
C ARG A 92 -4.29 3.82 -12.39
N LEU A 93 -5.31 3.92 -11.54
CA LEU A 93 -5.15 4.40 -10.17
C LEU A 93 -4.48 3.35 -9.27
N ASP A 94 -4.84 2.07 -9.46
CA ASP A 94 -4.19 0.96 -8.77
C ASP A 94 -2.69 0.87 -9.11
N ILE A 95 -2.34 0.97 -10.39
CA ILE A 95 -0.94 0.97 -10.85
C ILE A 95 -0.16 2.15 -10.26
N LEU A 96 -0.78 3.33 -10.16
CA LEU A 96 -0.13 4.51 -9.56
C LEU A 96 0.17 4.30 -8.07
N VAL A 97 -0.78 3.75 -7.31
CA VAL A 97 -0.60 3.43 -5.89
C VAL A 97 0.49 2.38 -5.70
N ARG A 98 0.49 1.33 -6.52
CA ARG A 98 1.53 0.28 -6.52
C ARG A 98 2.91 0.83 -6.91
N ALA A 99 2.98 1.74 -7.88
CA ALA A 99 4.23 2.39 -8.27
C ALA A 99 4.79 3.26 -7.13
N ALA A 100 3.93 4.03 -6.45
CA ALA A 100 4.33 4.79 -5.28
C ALA A 100 4.81 3.87 -4.14
N MET A 101 4.12 2.74 -3.90
CA MET A 101 4.55 1.73 -2.93
C MET A 101 5.94 1.18 -3.29
N ALA A 102 6.16 0.81 -4.55
CA ALA A 102 7.44 0.28 -5.01
C ALA A 102 8.57 1.30 -4.80
N ALA A 103 8.35 2.57 -5.11
CA ALA A 103 9.32 3.64 -4.87
C ALA A 103 9.67 3.76 -3.37
N VAL A 104 8.65 3.80 -2.49
CA VAL A 104 8.87 3.87 -1.04
C VAL A 104 9.59 2.62 -0.52
N SER A 105 9.27 1.44 -1.06
CA SER A 105 9.93 0.17 -0.69
C SER A 105 11.42 0.18 -1.04
N VAL A 106 11.77 0.63 -2.25
CA VAL A 106 13.17 0.75 -2.69
C VAL A 106 13.95 1.72 -1.79
N VAL A 107 13.39 2.90 -1.51
CA VAL A 107 14.03 3.88 -0.61
C VAL A 107 14.23 3.30 0.78
N THR A 108 13.23 2.57 1.30
CA THR A 108 13.32 1.91 2.60
C THR A 108 14.43 0.86 2.61
N ALA A 109 14.52 0.00 1.59
CA ALA A 109 15.56 -1.02 1.47
C ALA A 109 16.97 -0.42 1.42
N VAL A 110 17.18 0.63 0.61
CA VAL A 110 18.46 1.33 0.54
C VAL A 110 18.84 1.93 1.90
N SER A 111 17.90 2.57 2.58
CA SER A 111 18.15 3.19 3.89
C SER A 111 18.55 2.16 4.96
N VAL A 112 17.96 0.97 4.96
CA VAL A 112 18.30 -0.12 5.87
C VAL A 112 19.69 -0.68 5.59
N ILE A 113 20.01 -0.90 4.31
CA ILE A 113 21.32 -1.42 3.91
C ILE A 113 22.42 -0.42 4.27
N GLN A 114 22.20 0.88 4.04
CA GLN A 114 23.16 1.92 4.42
C GLN A 114 23.41 1.95 5.92
N ASP A 115 22.36 1.87 6.74
CA ASP A 115 22.48 1.85 8.20
C ASP A 115 23.25 0.61 8.68
N TYR A 116 23.01 -0.56 8.07
CA TYR A 116 23.75 -1.79 8.37
C TYR A 116 25.25 -1.67 8.01
N MET A 117 25.56 -1.12 6.84
CA MET A 117 26.95 -0.94 6.40
C MET A 117 27.71 0.07 7.27
N HIS A 118 27.04 1.15 7.71
CA HIS A 118 27.64 2.15 8.61
C HIS A 118 27.97 1.55 9.98
N GLY A 119 27.06 0.76 10.57
CA GLY A 119 27.30 0.10 11.85
C GLY A 119 28.41 -0.96 11.80
N ARG A 120 28.57 -1.63 10.65
CA ARG A 120 29.61 -2.66 10.46
C ARG A 120 31.02 -2.07 10.41
N GLN A 121 31.22 -0.85 9.91
CA GLN A 121 32.54 -0.21 9.87
C GLN A 121 33.04 0.26 11.24
N ILE A 122 32.13 0.55 12.18
CA ILE A 122 32.49 1.03 13.53
C ILE A 122 32.95 -0.11 14.45
N GLY A 123 32.49 -1.35 14.20
CA GLY A 123 32.82 -2.52 15.03
C GLY A 123 34.11 -3.25 14.65
N THR A 124 34.84 -2.78 13.64
CA THR A 124 36.08 -3.42 13.12
C THR A 124 37.34 -2.60 13.38
N GLY A 125 37.30 -1.61 14.29
CA GLY A 125 38.43 -0.78 14.70
C GLY A 125 38.95 -1.15 16.08
#